data_AF-A0AAD6IIM0-F1
#
_entry.id   AF-A0AAD6IIM0-F1
#
_cell.length_a   1.000
_cell.length_b   1.000
_cell.length_c   1.000
_cell.angle_alpha   90.00
_cell.angle_beta   90.00
_cell.angle_gamma   90.00
#
_symmetry.space_group_name_H-M   'P 1'
#
loop_
_entity.id
_entity.type
_entity.pdbx_description
1 polymer ?
#
loop_
_entity_poly.entity_id
_entity_poly.type
_entity_poly.pdbx_seq_one_letter_code
_entity_poly.pdbx_strand_id
1 'polypeptide(L)'
;MADNQHQPDPFAEGLWVLDDTGKNLGFMREEELDRNFTELADNTLVEETSPEAITKYLCTLTATQTKIHDDLRDLGWNYAAIHNFLTILENAQLYNCAMLRKKGYTESEIDRLDALGNQNLMDFSHLKRGLASLADEKYQMQLYLLEEVKRRRLIMLGEK
;
A
#
# COMPACT_ATOMS: atom_id res chain seq x y z
N MET A 1 17.80 -24.53 -20.19
CA MET A 1 17.32 -24.41 -18.81
C MET A 1 15.98 -23.73 -18.90
N ALA A 2 14.89 -24.44 -18.62
CA ALA A 2 13.54 -24.01 -18.93
C ALA A 2 13.07 -22.90 -17.96
N ASP A 3 12.54 -21.83 -18.55
CA ASP A 3 11.78 -20.78 -17.86
C ASP A 3 10.58 -21.41 -17.15
N ASN A 4 10.62 -21.44 -15.82
CA ASN A 4 9.45 -21.70 -15.00
C ASN A 4 8.65 -20.39 -14.89
N GLN A 5 8.05 -19.94 -15.99
CA GLN A 5 6.90 -19.05 -15.90
C GLN A 5 5.76 -19.87 -15.30
N HIS A 6 5.50 -19.67 -14.01
CA HIS A 6 4.27 -20.16 -13.38
C HIS A 6 3.09 -19.53 -14.13
N GLN A 7 2.53 -20.29 -15.07
CA GLN A 7 1.30 -19.94 -15.72
C GLN A 7 0.21 -19.96 -14.62
N PRO A 8 -0.49 -18.84 -14.37
CA PRO A 8 -1.57 -18.84 -13.40
C PRO A 8 -2.64 -19.84 -13.86
N ASP A 9 -3.21 -20.55 -12.89
CA ASP A 9 -4.30 -21.50 -13.13
C ASP A 9 -5.41 -20.78 -13.93
N PRO A 10 -5.87 -21.31 -15.08
CA PRO A 10 -6.86 -20.65 -15.92
C PRO A 10 -8.22 -20.43 -15.23
N PHE A 11 -8.43 -21.04 -14.06
CA PHE A 11 -9.63 -20.88 -13.24
C PHE A 11 -9.42 -20.02 -11.98
N ALA A 12 -8.22 -19.49 -11.75
CA ALA A 12 -7.98 -18.57 -10.65
C ALA A 12 -8.64 -17.22 -10.94
N GLU A 13 -9.56 -16.80 -10.08
CA GLU A 13 -10.04 -15.43 -10.06
C GLU A 13 -8.90 -14.51 -9.58
N GLY A 14 -8.63 -13.43 -10.29
CA GLY A 14 -7.48 -12.56 -10.05
C GLY A 14 -7.40 -11.40 -11.02
N LEU A 15 -6.56 -10.42 -10.68
CA LEU A 15 -6.35 -9.21 -11.48
C LEU A 15 -4.92 -9.13 -11.98
N TRP A 16 -4.79 -8.67 -13.22
CA TRP A 16 -3.49 -8.28 -13.76
C TRP A 16 -3.12 -6.90 -13.23
N VAL A 17 -2.03 -6.84 -12.47
CA VAL A 17 -1.51 -5.65 -11.81
C VAL A 17 -0.17 -5.30 -12.44
N LEU A 18 0.08 -4.01 -12.70
CA LEU A 18 1.41 -3.58 -13.11
C LEU A 18 2.39 -3.75 -11.96
N ASP A 19 3.60 -4.20 -12.27
CA ASP A 19 4.71 -4.20 -11.33
C ASP A 19 5.17 -2.78 -10.99
N ASP A 20 6.06 -2.66 -10.00
CA ASP A 20 6.58 -1.38 -9.50
C ASP A 20 7.28 -0.53 -10.58
N THR A 21 7.60 -1.13 -11.73
CA THR A 21 8.21 -0.43 -12.86
C THR A 21 7.19 0.16 -13.83
N GLY A 22 5.91 -0.18 -13.68
CA GLY A 22 4.82 0.21 -14.58
C GLY A 22 4.93 -0.42 -15.98
N LYS A 23 5.83 -1.39 -16.18
CA LYS A 23 6.15 -1.94 -17.51
C LYS A 23 5.72 -3.39 -17.69
N ASN A 24 5.63 -4.16 -16.61
CA ASN A 24 5.24 -5.56 -16.70
C ASN A 24 3.93 -5.80 -15.96
N LEU A 25 3.09 -6.67 -16.50
CA LEU A 25 1.86 -7.12 -15.84
C LEU A 25 2.16 -8.41 -15.07
N GLY A 26 1.97 -8.38 -13.76
CA GLY A 26 1.93 -9.56 -12.89
C GLY A 26 0.48 -9.97 -12.63
N PHE A 27 0.20 -11.27 -12.62
CA PHE A 27 -1.11 -11.77 -12.21
C PHE A 27 -1.15 -11.90 -10.68
N MET A 28 -2.04 -11.16 -10.04
CA MET A 28 -2.29 -11.22 -8.60
C MET A 28 -3.64 -11.89 -8.36
N ARG A 29 -3.69 -12.90 -7.50
CA ARG A 29 -4.94 -13.64 -7.26
C ARG A 29 -5.92 -12.81 -6.44
N GLU A 30 -7.22 -13.03 -6.64
CA GLU A 30 -8.27 -12.35 -5.87
C GLU A 30 -8.14 -12.68 -4.38
N GLU A 31 -7.67 -13.87 -3.99
CA GLU A 31 -7.38 -14.20 -2.59
C GLU A 31 -6.12 -13.49 -2.02
N GLU A 32 -5.24 -12.98 -2.87
CA GLU A 32 -4.11 -12.12 -2.45
C GLU A 32 -4.56 -10.66 -2.33
N LEU A 33 -5.40 -10.20 -3.27
CA LEU A 33 -6.07 -8.89 -3.21
C LEU A 33 -6.98 -8.77 -1.98
N ASP A 34 -7.77 -9.80 -1.70
CA ASP A 34 -8.68 -9.86 -0.55
C ASP A 34 -7.94 -10.11 0.76
N ARG A 35 -6.83 -10.86 0.78
CA ARG A 35 -5.97 -10.93 1.99
C ARG A 35 -5.36 -9.58 2.30
N ASN A 36 -4.77 -8.91 1.33
CA ASN A 36 -4.21 -7.57 1.52
C ASN A 36 -5.28 -6.58 2.02
N PHE A 37 -6.53 -6.75 1.59
CA PHE A 37 -7.67 -5.95 2.06
C PHE A 37 -8.17 -6.35 3.46
N THR A 38 -8.24 -7.65 3.74
CA THR A 38 -8.71 -8.19 5.02
C THR A 38 -7.67 -7.98 6.12
N GLU A 39 -6.37 -8.10 5.83
CA GLU A 39 -5.27 -7.77 6.74
C GLU A 39 -5.22 -6.26 7.06
N LEU A 40 -5.73 -5.42 6.16
CA LEU A 40 -5.97 -3.99 6.38
C LEU A 40 -7.14 -3.71 7.33
N ALA A 41 -8.15 -4.59 7.35
CA ALA A 41 -9.37 -4.45 8.15
C ALA A 41 -9.31 -5.20 9.50
N ASP A 42 -8.62 -6.34 9.56
CA ASP A 42 -8.43 -7.20 10.72
C ASP A 42 -7.08 -6.91 11.39
N ASN A 43 -6.89 -5.72 11.96
CA ASN A 43 -6.01 -5.33 13.09
C ASN A 43 -4.69 -6.09 13.43
N THR A 44 -4.11 -6.90 12.56
CA THR A 44 -3.08 -7.91 12.82
C THR A 44 -2.52 -8.28 11.45
N LEU A 45 -1.33 -7.86 11.05
CA LEU A 45 -0.08 -8.07 11.74
C LEU A 45 0.90 -6.94 11.38
N VAL A 46 1.55 -6.38 12.40
CA VAL A 46 2.94 -5.95 12.21
C VAL A 46 3.69 -7.25 11.99
N GLU A 47 3.83 -7.71 10.74
CA GLU A 47 4.78 -8.78 10.47
C GLU A 47 6.14 -8.30 11.00
N GLU A 48 6.82 -9.16 11.75
CA GLU A 48 8.22 -8.92 12.10
C GLU A 48 9.02 -8.99 10.80
N THR A 49 9.06 -7.88 10.07
CA THR A 49 9.84 -7.77 8.84
C THR A 49 11.32 -7.85 9.23
N SER A 50 12.07 -8.72 8.55
CA SER A 50 13.49 -8.85 8.85
C SER A 50 14.24 -7.53 8.58
N PRO A 51 15.30 -7.22 9.35
CA PRO A 51 16.10 -6.03 9.12
C PRO A 51 16.66 -5.94 7.69
N GLU A 52 16.97 -7.08 7.06
CA GLU A 52 17.43 -7.14 5.67
C GLU A 52 16.33 -6.74 4.68
N ALA A 53 15.10 -7.19 4.91
CA ALA A 53 13.95 -6.82 4.08
C ALA A 53 13.65 -5.32 4.19
N ILE A 54 13.68 -4.77 5.41
CA ILE A 54 13.54 -3.31 5.62
C ILE A 54 14.65 -2.55 4.88
N THR A 55 15.91 -2.96 5.04
CA THR A 55 17.04 -2.29 4.40
C THR A 55 16.92 -2.32 2.87
N LYS A 56 16.50 -3.45 2.30
CA LYS A 56 16.27 -3.58 0.87
C LYS A 56 15.14 -2.67 0.39
N TYR A 57 14.03 -2.61 1.13
CA TYR A 57 12.89 -1.76 0.83
C TYR A 57 13.24 -0.27 0.89
N LEU A 58 14.03 0.15 1.88
CA LEU A 58 14.50 1.53 1.99
C LEU A 58 15.32 1.98 0.77
N CYS A 59 16.05 1.08 0.13
CA CYS A 59 16.82 1.36 -1.09
C CYS A 59 15.95 1.49 -2.35
N THR A 60 14.69 1.06 -2.32
CA THR A 60 13.78 1.07 -3.48
C THR A 60 12.71 2.15 -3.39
N LEU A 61 12.70 2.95 -2.31
CA LEU A 61 11.70 4.00 -2.13
C LEU A 61 11.73 5.03 -3.26
N THR A 62 10.55 5.36 -3.76
CA THR A 62 10.35 6.54 -4.62
C THR A 62 10.56 7.83 -3.82
N ALA A 63 10.79 8.96 -4.50
CA ALA A 63 10.98 10.25 -3.83
C ALA A 63 9.81 10.63 -2.89
N THR A 64 8.57 10.30 -3.28
CA THR A 64 7.39 10.52 -2.43
C THR A 64 7.42 9.64 -1.19
N GLN A 65 7.78 8.37 -1.34
CA GLN A 65 7.88 7.44 -0.20
C GLN A 65 9.03 7.77 0.73
N THR A 66 10.16 8.24 0.19
CA THR A 66 11.27 8.75 1.00
C THR A 66 10.81 9.93 1.87
N LYS A 67 10.02 10.86 1.31
CA LYS A 67 9.47 11.98 2.07
C LYS A 67 8.58 11.51 3.22
N ILE A 68 7.64 10.61 2.95
CA ILE A 68 6.75 10.03 3.98
C ILE A 68 7.55 9.31 5.06
N HIS A 69 8.56 8.53 4.63
CA HIS A 69 9.46 7.84 5.54
C HIS A 69 10.17 8.83 6.47
N ASP A 70 10.74 9.90 5.93
CA ASP A 70 11.44 10.91 6.72
C ASP A 70 10.48 11.65 7.67
N ASP A 71 9.29 12.04 7.20
CA ASP A 71 8.27 12.70 8.02
C ASP A 71 7.85 11.80 9.22
N LEU A 72 7.63 10.50 8.99
CA LEU A 72 7.29 9.55 10.05
C LEU A 72 8.48 9.27 10.98
N ARG A 73 9.70 9.18 10.45
CA ARG A 73 10.90 9.01 11.26
C ARG A 73 11.08 10.20 12.21
N ASP A 74 10.87 11.43 11.71
CA ASP A 74 11.00 12.66 12.49
C ASP A 74 9.91 12.77 13.59
N LEU A 75 8.78 12.08 13.40
CA LEU A 75 7.74 11.88 14.42
C LEU A 75 8.05 10.77 15.44
N GLY A 76 9.18 10.06 15.28
CA GLY A 76 9.70 9.06 16.21
C GLY A 76 9.36 7.61 15.86
N TRP A 77 8.73 7.35 14.71
CA TRP A 77 8.39 5.99 14.27
C TRP A 77 9.64 5.17 13.95
N ASN A 78 9.59 3.87 14.23
CA ASN A 78 10.68 2.94 13.90
C ASN A 78 10.55 2.43 12.46
N TYR A 79 11.65 1.94 11.88
CA TYR A 79 11.69 1.52 10.48
C TYR A 79 10.72 0.39 10.14
N ALA A 80 10.45 -0.54 11.08
CA ALA A 80 9.48 -1.62 10.83
C ALA A 80 8.05 -1.08 10.73
N ALA A 81 7.67 -0.14 11.60
CA ALA A 81 6.36 0.51 11.56
C ALA A 81 6.19 1.35 10.28
N ILE A 82 7.23 2.09 9.88
CA ILE A 82 7.22 2.89 8.65
C ILE A 82 7.16 1.99 7.42
N HIS A 83 7.92 0.89 7.39
CA HIS A 83 7.87 -0.11 6.34
C HIS A 83 6.45 -0.63 6.16
N ASN A 84 5.84 -1.15 7.23
CA ASN A 84 4.50 -1.73 7.17
C ASN A 84 3.45 -0.69 6.75
N PHE A 85 3.58 0.54 7.23
CA PHE A 85 2.73 1.65 6.82
C PHE A 85 2.78 1.89 5.30
N LEU A 86 3.99 1.99 4.74
CA LEU A 86 4.17 2.24 3.31
C LEU A 86 3.70 1.07 2.46
N THR A 87 3.99 -0.17 2.87
CA THR A 87 3.52 -1.39 2.19
C THR A 87 2.00 -1.46 2.15
N ILE A 88 1.31 -1.09 3.24
CA ILE A 88 -0.15 -1.05 3.28
C ILE A 88 -0.70 -0.03 2.26
N LEU A 89 -0.10 1.15 2.17
CA LEU A 89 -0.52 2.16 1.19
C LEU A 89 -0.27 1.73 -0.24
N GLU A 90 0.86 1.07 -0.52
CA GLU A 90 1.18 0.48 -1.82
C GLU A 90 0.15 -0.58 -2.21
N ASN A 91 -0.15 -1.52 -1.31
CA ASN A 91 -1.13 -2.57 -1.56
C ASN A 91 -2.53 -2.00 -1.83
N ALA A 92 -2.96 -1.01 -1.06
CA ALA A 92 -4.22 -0.30 -1.31
C ALA A 92 -4.22 0.40 -2.67
N GLN A 93 -3.09 0.97 -3.08
CA GLN A 93 -2.93 1.61 -4.37
C GLN A 93 -3.03 0.61 -5.52
N LEU A 94 -2.30 -0.50 -5.44
CA LEU A 94 -2.33 -1.58 -6.42
C LEU A 94 -3.74 -2.13 -6.59
N TYR A 95 -4.45 -2.35 -5.48
CA TYR A 95 -5.85 -2.76 -5.48
C TYR A 95 -6.75 -1.79 -6.24
N ASN A 96 -6.67 -0.48 -5.93
CA ASN A 96 -7.49 0.53 -6.59
C ASN A 96 -7.20 0.60 -8.09
N CYS A 97 -5.94 0.56 -8.50
CA CYS A 97 -5.54 0.52 -9.90
C CYS A 97 -6.09 -0.72 -10.61
N ALA A 98 -5.99 -1.89 -9.98
CA ALA A 98 -6.51 -3.15 -10.52
C ALA A 98 -8.03 -3.10 -10.72
N MET A 99 -8.76 -2.52 -9.75
CA MET A 99 -10.22 -2.33 -9.85
C MET A 99 -10.61 -1.35 -10.96
N LEU A 100 -9.84 -0.28 -11.18
CA LEU A 100 -10.07 0.63 -12.30
C LEU A 100 -9.85 -0.06 -13.65
N ARG A 101 -8.80 -0.88 -13.79
CA ARG A 101 -8.58 -1.69 -15.01
C ARG A 101 -9.76 -2.64 -15.25
N LYS A 102 -10.26 -3.31 -14.21
CA LYS A 102 -11.46 -4.17 -14.28
C LYS A 102 -12.69 -3.40 -14.76
N LYS A 103 -12.82 -2.12 -14.39
CA LYS A 103 -13.89 -1.21 -14.83
C LYS A 103 -13.67 -0.61 -16.23
N GLY A 104 -12.55 -0.92 -16.91
CA GLY A 104 -12.25 -0.48 -18.28
C GLY A 104 -11.60 0.89 -18.40
N TYR A 105 -11.05 1.44 -17.31
CA TYR A 105 -10.30 2.71 -17.35
C TYR A 105 -8.95 2.53 -18.07
N THR A 106 -8.53 3.56 -18.78
CA THR A 106 -7.21 3.60 -19.43
C THR A 106 -6.10 3.89 -18.42
N GLU A 107 -4.85 3.47 -18.70
CA GLU A 107 -3.72 3.78 -17.81
C GLU A 107 -3.55 5.28 -17.58
N SER A 108 -3.78 6.13 -18.59
CA SER A 108 -3.73 7.59 -18.40
C SER A 108 -4.79 8.13 -17.44
N GLU A 109 -5.96 7.50 -17.37
CA GLU A 109 -7.01 7.88 -16.42
C GLU A 109 -6.66 7.36 -15.01
N ILE A 110 -6.10 6.15 -14.92
CA ILE A 110 -5.62 5.56 -13.67
C ILE A 110 -4.50 6.40 -13.08
N ASP A 111 -3.49 6.77 -13.86
CA ASP A 111 -2.36 7.61 -13.42
C ASP A 111 -2.85 8.97 -12.90
N ARG A 112 -3.83 9.57 -13.59
CA ARG A 112 -4.43 10.82 -13.15
C ARG A 112 -5.16 10.66 -11.81
N LEU A 113 -5.93 9.60 -11.65
CA LEU A 113 -6.68 9.31 -10.41
C LEU A 113 -5.74 8.95 -9.26
N ASP A 114 -4.66 8.22 -9.52
CA ASP A 114 -3.60 7.92 -8.55
C ASP A 114 -2.89 9.21 -8.10
N ALA A 115 -2.49 10.06 -9.04
CA ALA A 115 -1.88 11.35 -8.71
C ALA A 115 -2.81 12.22 -7.82
N LEU A 116 -4.11 12.24 -8.11
CA LEU A 116 -5.12 12.89 -7.27
C LEU A 116 -5.25 12.21 -5.90
N GLY A 117 -5.20 10.89 -5.85
CA GLY A 117 -5.16 10.10 -4.62
C GLY A 117 -3.98 10.50 -3.74
N ASN A 118 -2.80 10.72 -4.32
CA ASN A 118 -1.57 11.01 -3.58
C ASN A 118 -1.40 12.49 -3.16
N GLN A 119 -2.16 13.44 -3.72
CA GLN A 119 -1.96 14.89 -3.46
C GLN A 119 -2.07 15.33 -1.99
N ASN A 120 -2.82 14.61 -1.16
CA ASN A 120 -3.11 15.00 0.24
C ASN A 120 -2.52 14.04 1.29
N LEU A 121 -1.69 13.08 0.89
CA LEU A 121 -1.01 12.16 1.80
C LEU A 121 0.22 12.84 2.44
N MET A 122 0.02 13.92 3.18
CA MET A 122 1.14 14.71 3.73
C MET A 122 0.95 15.25 5.15
N ASP A 123 -0.21 15.07 5.77
CA ASP A 123 -0.37 15.46 7.17
C ASP A 123 -0.26 14.24 8.08
N PHE A 124 0.92 14.06 8.68
CA PHE A 124 1.21 13.06 9.70
C PHE A 124 1.34 13.66 11.10
N SER A 125 1.07 14.96 11.27
CA SER A 125 1.36 15.69 12.51
C SER A 125 0.64 15.13 13.75
N HIS A 126 -0.49 14.45 13.53
CA HIS A 126 -1.30 13.81 14.56
C HIS A 126 -0.79 12.40 14.94
N LEU A 127 0.16 11.82 14.20
CA LEU A 127 0.74 10.50 14.47
C LEU A 127 1.99 10.57 15.37
N LYS A 128 2.13 11.62 16.17
CA LYS A 128 3.34 11.82 16.97
C LYS A 128 3.52 10.72 18.03
N ARG A 129 4.73 10.19 18.10
CA ARG A 129 5.11 9.18 19.09
C ARG A 129 5.34 9.78 20.48
N GLY A 130 5.10 9.00 21.54
CA GLY A 130 5.14 9.46 22.95
C GLY A 130 3.76 9.67 23.58
N LEU A 131 2.75 8.96 23.08
CA LEU A 131 1.43 8.88 23.71
C LEU A 131 1.49 8.00 24.97
N ALA A 132 0.38 7.93 25.72
CA ALA A 132 0.29 7.23 26.99
C ALA A 132 0.71 5.74 26.93
N SER A 133 0.62 5.09 25.76
CA SER A 133 1.07 3.71 25.54
C SER A 133 1.44 3.40 24.06
N LEU A 134 2.24 2.34 23.85
CA LEU A 134 2.53 1.78 22.52
C LEU A 134 1.26 1.30 21.78
N ALA A 135 0.24 0.87 22.53
CA ALA A 135 -1.03 0.45 21.95
C ALA A 135 -1.78 1.63 21.33
N ASP A 136 -1.76 2.79 21.99
CA ASP A 136 -2.38 4.01 21.49
C ASP A 136 -1.68 4.53 20.23
N GLU A 137 -0.34 4.45 20.19
CA GLU A 137 0.43 4.77 18.98
C GLU A 137 -0.02 3.90 17.80
N LYS A 138 -0.02 2.57 17.98
CA LYS A 138 -0.46 1.63 16.95
C LYS A 138 -1.89 1.90 16.49
N TYR A 139 -2.80 2.17 17.42
CA TYR A 139 -4.20 2.46 17.13
C TYR A 139 -4.37 3.72 16.28
N GLN A 140 -3.64 4.80 16.59
CA GLN A 140 -3.69 6.02 15.78
C GLN A 140 -3.17 5.80 14.36
N MET A 141 -2.08 5.05 14.21
CA MET A 141 -1.55 4.70 12.90
C MET A 141 -2.57 3.91 12.08
N GLN A 142 -3.24 2.95 12.71
CA GLN A 142 -4.29 2.16 12.07
C GLN A 142 -5.49 3.02 11.66
N LEU A 143 -5.95 3.93 12.53
CA LEU A 143 -7.03 4.86 12.20
C LEU A 143 -6.68 5.74 11.01
N TYR A 144 -5.45 6.26 10.95
CA TYR A 144 -5.02 7.06 9.82
C TYR A 144 -5.00 6.25 8.53
N LEU A 145 -4.40 5.05 8.56
CA LEU A 145 -4.36 4.15 7.40
C LEU A 145 -5.76 3.84 6.89
N LEU A 146 -6.70 3.55 7.79
CA LEU A 146 -8.09 3.27 7.44
C LEU A 146 -8.75 4.47 6.72
N GLU A 147 -8.63 5.66 7.28
CA GLU A 147 -9.22 6.86 6.70
C GLU A 147 -8.55 7.25 5.38
N GLU A 148 -7.25 7.05 5.26
CA GLU A 148 -6.51 7.30 4.03
C GLU A 148 -6.90 6.33 2.91
N VAL A 149 -7.06 5.04 3.22
CA VAL A 149 -7.52 4.03 2.26
C VAL A 149 -8.93 4.35 1.78
N LYS A 150 -9.84 4.72 2.69
CA LYS A 150 -11.20 5.18 2.32
C LYS A 150 -11.14 6.42 1.43
N ARG A 151 -10.32 7.41 1.78
CA ARG A 151 -10.15 8.64 0.98
C ARG A 151 -9.68 8.32 -0.43
N ARG A 152 -8.67 7.45 -0.58
CA ARG A 152 -8.16 7.02 -1.89
C ARG A 152 -9.22 6.27 -2.69
N ARG A 153 -9.98 5.37 -2.07
CA ARG A 153 -11.09 4.68 -2.73
C ARG A 153 -12.17 5.65 -3.21
N LEU A 154 -12.51 6.64 -2.40
CA LEU A 154 -13.48 7.66 -2.80
C LEU A 154 -12.98 8.45 -4.02
N ILE A 155 -11.71 8.85 -4.01
CA ILE A 155 -11.12 9.63 -5.11
C ILE A 155 -10.97 8.79 -6.39
N MET A 156 -10.48 7.56 -6.26
CA MET A 156 -10.15 6.71 -7.40
C MET A 156 -11.36 5.93 -7.91
N LEU A 157 -12.12 5.30 -7.02
CA LEU A 157 -13.20 4.37 -7.38
C LEU A 157 -14.60 4.98 -7.25
N GLY A 158 -14.74 6.13 -6.57
CA GLY A 158 -16.04 6.72 -6.23
C GLY A 158 -16.80 5.98 -5.13
N GLU A 159 -16.12 5.09 -4.39
CA GLU A 159 -16.70 4.22 -3.37
C GLU A 159 -16.50 4.82 -1.96
N LYS A 160 -17.51 4.65 -1.09
CA LYS A 160 -17.50 5.15 0.30
C LYS A 160 -17.14 4.05 1.29
#